data_AF-U6G9V8-F1
#
_entry.id   AF-U6G9V8-F1
#
_cell.length_a   1.000
_cell.length_b   1.000
_cell.length_c   1.000
_cell.angle_alpha   90.00
_cell.angle_beta   90.00
_cell.angle_gamma   90.00
#
_symmetry.space_group_name_H-M   'P 1'
#
loop_
_entity.id
_entity.type
_entity.pdbx_description
1 polymer ?
#
loop_
_entity_poly.entity_id
_entity_poly.type
_entity_poly.pdbx_seq_one_letter_code
_entity_poly.pdbx_strand_id
1 'polypeptide(L)'
;MAYFQVVRLVLGYSLTPFSFVLGFILAKCLSMRRSRPEFKAAFASLLTALQILLFKESKWHFLVGLLFACIGYRSLVPGLTGGLGTGKSSVSTFLRSHGWRVIDADEISRNILKRGTPAYRQVVKAFGSSVLDKASGEVDRMRLRHIVFQDAAKRRLLNRLTHPWIIGTILWRIFKFRICLWEQRVVVDIPLLFETKFNLLCGPVVVVCVAEDLQLQRLVLRDRTSSEELLRSMIRSQLPLKEKVSLADIVLDNNSTLDNLFEQIKQHFPC
;
A
#
# COMPACT_ATOMS: atom_id res chain seq x y z
N MET A 1 -39.06 17.78 7.19
CA MET A 1 -39.09 18.09 5.75
C MET A 1 -38.05 19.16 5.36
N ALA A 2 -37.95 20.31 6.06
CA ALA A 2 -37.02 21.40 5.71
C ALA A 2 -35.52 21.06 5.84
N TYR A 3 -35.12 20.25 6.84
CA TYR A 3 -33.71 19.84 7.03
C TYR A 3 -33.17 19.01 5.86
N PHE A 4 -34.01 18.16 5.26
CA PHE A 4 -33.66 17.31 4.13
C PHE A 4 -33.47 18.10 2.83
N GLN A 5 -34.19 19.23 2.68
CA GLN A 5 -34.03 20.12 1.54
C GLN A 5 -32.75 20.95 1.63
N VAL A 6 -32.35 21.40 2.83
CA VAL A 6 -31.07 22.11 3.03
C VAL A 6 -29.88 21.18 2.77
N VAL A 7 -29.95 19.91 3.20
CA VAL A 7 -28.92 18.91 2.88
C VAL A 7 -28.85 18.60 1.39
N ARG A 8 -29.99 18.53 0.69
CA ARG A 8 -30.04 18.39 -0.79
C ARG A 8 -29.48 19.61 -1.53
N LEU A 9 -29.65 20.82 -0.98
CA LEU A 9 -29.19 22.05 -1.61
C LEU A 9 -27.67 22.27 -1.42
N VAL A 10 -27.14 21.86 -0.26
CA VAL A 10 -25.69 21.96 0.06
C VAL A 10 -24.89 20.81 -0.58
N LEU A 11 -25.49 19.64 -0.78
CA LEU A 11 -24.86 18.47 -1.38
C LEU A 11 -25.46 18.14 -2.75
N GLY A 12 -25.37 19.05 -3.71
CA GLY A 12 -25.86 18.90 -5.10
C GLY A 12 -25.24 17.75 -5.93
N TYR A 13 -24.77 16.68 -5.31
CA TYR A 13 -24.27 15.46 -5.92
C TYR A 13 -25.00 14.25 -5.32
N SER A 14 -25.33 13.27 -6.16
CA SER A 14 -25.92 11.99 -5.78
C SER A 14 -25.29 11.47 -4.48
N LEU A 15 -26.08 10.94 -3.55
CA LEU A 15 -25.56 10.39 -2.29
C LEU A 15 -24.70 9.11 -2.51
N THR A 16 -24.45 8.69 -3.75
CA THR A 16 -23.64 7.51 -4.13
C THR A 16 -22.17 7.54 -3.69
N PRO A 17 -21.42 8.67 -3.69
CA PRO A 17 -20.07 8.70 -3.14
C PRO A 17 -20.06 8.40 -1.65
N PHE A 18 -21.13 8.76 -0.92
CA PHE A 18 -21.23 8.48 0.51
C PHE A 18 -21.47 6.99 0.78
N SER A 19 -22.31 6.32 -0.03
CA SER A 19 -22.50 4.86 0.10
C SER A 19 -21.21 4.08 -0.19
N PHE A 20 -20.39 4.56 -1.14
CA PHE A 20 -19.07 4.02 -1.43
C PHE A 20 -18.12 4.10 -0.23
N VAL A 21 -17.96 5.29 0.36
CA VAL A 21 -17.08 5.50 1.52
C VAL A 21 -17.53 4.63 2.69
N LEU A 22 -18.84 4.57 2.95
CA LEU A 22 -19.39 3.77 4.04
C LEU A 22 -19.16 2.26 3.80
N GLY A 23 -19.35 1.77 2.57
CA GLY A 23 -19.07 0.37 2.22
C GLY A 23 -17.59 -0.02 2.39
N PHE A 24 -16.66 0.88 2.05
CA PHE A 24 -15.23 0.65 2.26
C PHE A 24 -14.85 0.63 3.74
N ILE A 25 -15.40 1.55 4.54
CA ILE A 25 -15.19 1.58 6.01
C ILE A 25 -15.70 0.29 6.65
N LEU A 26 -16.87 -0.20 6.22
CA LEU A 26 -17.42 -1.49 6.65
C LEU A 26 -16.45 -2.63 6.37
N ALA A 27 -16.01 -2.73 5.12
CA ALA A 27 -15.10 -3.76 4.66
C ALA A 27 -13.80 -3.77 5.47
N LYS A 28 -13.20 -2.59 5.71
CA LYS A 28 -12.00 -2.44 6.52
C LYS A 28 -12.23 -2.86 7.97
N CYS A 29 -13.35 -2.47 8.57
CA CYS A 29 -13.67 -2.88 9.94
C CYS A 29 -13.82 -4.39 10.08
N LEU A 30 -14.50 -5.03 9.13
CA LEU A 30 -14.66 -6.48 9.10
C LEU A 30 -13.31 -7.20 8.93
N SER A 31 -12.40 -6.64 8.13
CA SER A 31 -11.08 -7.24 7.87
C SER A 31 -10.08 -7.09 9.02
N MET A 32 -10.25 -6.14 9.95
CA MET A 32 -9.29 -5.90 11.04
C MET A 32 -9.20 -7.11 11.98
N ARG A 33 -8.02 -7.76 12.09
CA ARG A 33 -7.87 -8.99 12.87
C ARG A 33 -8.00 -8.77 14.39
N ARG A 34 -7.63 -7.57 14.85
CA ARG A 34 -7.57 -7.17 16.27
C ARG A 34 -8.92 -6.83 16.90
N SER A 35 -9.96 -6.60 16.10
CA SER A 35 -11.29 -6.24 16.61
C SER A 35 -12.08 -7.46 17.06
N ARG A 36 -12.71 -7.38 18.25
CA ARG A 36 -13.58 -8.44 18.77
C ARG A 36 -14.71 -8.76 17.79
N PRO A 37 -15.12 -10.03 17.64
CA PRO A 37 -16.18 -10.42 16.71
C PRO A 37 -17.51 -9.71 17.00
N GLU A 38 -17.84 -9.52 18.29
CA GLU A 38 -19.00 -8.77 18.75
C GLU A 38 -18.98 -7.31 18.29
N PHE A 39 -17.81 -6.65 18.37
CA PHE A 39 -17.63 -5.28 17.89
C PHE A 39 -17.78 -5.20 16.37
N LYS A 40 -17.23 -6.16 15.62
CA LYS A 40 -17.38 -6.22 14.16
C LYS A 40 -18.84 -6.39 13.76
N ALA A 41 -19.57 -7.28 14.44
CA ALA A 41 -20.99 -7.49 14.20
C ALA A 41 -21.80 -6.24 14.53
N ALA A 42 -21.60 -5.64 15.71
CA ALA A 42 -22.29 -4.42 16.12
C ALA A 42 -22.01 -3.24 15.19
N PHE A 43 -20.74 -3.04 14.79
CA PHE A 43 -20.37 -2.00 13.84
C PHE A 43 -20.96 -2.25 12.45
N ALA A 44 -20.94 -3.49 11.97
CA ALA A 44 -21.55 -3.84 10.70
C ALA A 44 -23.07 -3.62 10.69
N SER A 45 -23.76 -4.02 11.76
CA SER A 45 -25.19 -3.77 11.95
C SER A 45 -25.50 -2.28 11.99
N LEU A 46 -24.72 -1.49 12.74
CA LEU A 46 -24.89 -0.03 12.83
C LEU A 46 -24.69 0.64 11.47
N LEU A 47 -23.63 0.28 10.75
CA LEU A 47 -23.33 0.86 9.44
C LEU A 47 -24.38 0.51 8.39
N THR A 48 -24.86 -0.74 8.42
CA THR A 48 -25.94 -1.22 7.55
C THR A 48 -27.25 -0.50 7.86
N ALA A 49 -27.59 -0.33 9.14
CA ALA A 49 -28.76 0.44 9.57
C ALA A 49 -28.66 1.90 9.14
N LEU A 50 -27.48 2.52 9.27
CA LEU A 50 -27.21 3.88 8.80
C LEU A 50 -27.36 3.99 7.28
N GLN A 51 -26.87 3.01 6.52
CA GLN A 51 -27.08 2.92 5.07
C GLN A 51 -28.58 2.83 4.73
N ILE A 52 -29.34 1.98 5.40
CA ILE A 52 -30.79 1.85 5.18
C ILE A 52 -31.51 3.17 5.49
N LEU A 53 -31.13 3.85 6.57
CA LEU A 53 -31.73 5.13 6.98
C LEU A 53 -31.41 6.25 6.00
N LEU A 54 -30.15 6.39 5.58
CA LEU A 54 -29.71 7.44 4.66
C LEU A 54 -30.24 7.25 3.24
N PHE A 55 -30.52 6.01 2.83
CA PHE A 55 -30.91 5.66 1.46
C PHE A 55 -32.34 5.11 1.34
N LYS A 56 -33.20 5.33 2.35
CA LYS A 56 -34.58 4.83 2.43
C LYS A 56 -35.43 5.10 1.18
N GLU A 57 -35.18 6.22 0.51
CA GLU A 57 -35.92 6.67 -0.68
C GLU A 57 -35.48 5.99 -1.99
N SER A 58 -34.32 5.31 -2.03
CA SER A 58 -33.78 4.75 -3.27
C SER A 58 -33.06 3.42 -3.07
N LYS A 59 -33.78 2.32 -3.34
CA LYS A 59 -33.27 0.94 -3.27
C LYS A 59 -31.98 0.72 -4.07
N TRP A 60 -31.79 1.45 -5.17
CA TRP A 60 -30.59 1.39 -6.00
C TRP A 60 -29.32 1.85 -5.26
N HIS A 61 -29.41 2.87 -4.42
CA HIS A 61 -28.23 3.37 -3.70
C HIS A 61 -27.74 2.37 -2.63
N PHE A 62 -28.67 1.66 -2.00
CA PHE A 62 -28.35 0.58 -1.06
C PHE A 62 -27.66 -0.59 -1.77
N LEU A 63 -28.21 -1.07 -2.89
CA LEU A 63 -27.61 -2.16 -3.68
C LEU A 63 -26.20 -1.80 -4.19
N VAL A 64 -26.02 -0.56 -4.66
CA VAL A 64 -24.71 -0.04 -5.07
C VAL A 64 -23.74 0.00 -3.88
N GLY A 65 -24.19 0.47 -2.72
CA GLY A 65 -23.39 0.47 -1.49
C GLY A 65 -22.94 -0.94 -1.06
N LEU A 66 -23.83 -1.92 -1.14
CA LEU A 66 -23.53 -3.32 -0.84
C LEU A 66 -22.51 -3.92 -1.83
N LEU A 67 -22.69 -3.65 -3.14
CA LEU A 67 -21.75 -4.07 -4.16
C LEU A 67 -20.34 -3.52 -3.90
N PHE A 68 -20.24 -2.23 -3.56
CA PHE A 68 -18.96 -1.60 -3.22
C PHE A 68 -18.37 -2.11 -1.91
N ALA A 69 -19.19 -2.48 -0.92
CA ALA A 69 -18.70 -3.14 0.29
C ALA A 69 -18.09 -4.51 -0.05
N CYS A 70 -18.71 -5.30 -0.92
CA CYS A 70 -18.17 -6.57 -1.39
C CYS A 70 -16.86 -6.40 -2.18
N ILE A 71 -16.82 -5.44 -3.11
CA ILE A 71 -15.61 -5.11 -3.89
C ILE A 71 -14.51 -4.62 -2.94
N GLY A 72 -14.84 -3.73 -2.01
CA GLY A 72 -13.93 -3.21 -1.00
C GLY A 72 -13.33 -4.32 -0.15
N TYR A 73 -14.17 -5.19 0.41
CA TYR A 73 -13.74 -6.32 1.23
C TYR A 73 -12.82 -7.27 0.46
N ARG A 74 -13.17 -7.57 -0.79
CA ARG A 74 -12.34 -8.42 -1.65
C ARG A 74 -11.05 -7.73 -2.11
N SER A 75 -10.99 -6.40 -2.12
CA SER A 75 -9.79 -5.63 -2.47
C SER A 75 -8.83 -5.44 -1.30
N LEU A 76 -9.23 -5.77 -0.07
CA LEU A 76 -8.34 -5.73 1.10
C LEU A 76 -7.38 -6.93 1.05
N VAL A 77 -6.19 -6.65 0.54
CA VAL A 77 -5.07 -7.59 0.39
C VAL A 77 -4.05 -7.41 1.50
N PRO A 78 -3.34 -8.47 1.93
CA PRO A 78 -2.22 -8.34 2.84
C PRO A 78 -1.20 -7.30 2.36
N GLY A 79 -0.75 -6.45 3.28
CA GLY A 79 0.31 -5.46 3.03
C GLY A 79 1.61 -5.93 3.65
N LEU A 80 2.58 -6.29 2.82
CA LEU A 80 3.91 -6.70 3.26
C LEU A 80 4.83 -5.48 3.37
N THR A 81 5.46 -5.32 4.54
CA THR A 81 6.42 -4.26 4.80
C THR A 81 7.57 -4.75 5.67
N GLY A 82 8.59 -3.93 5.85
CA GLY A 82 9.79 -4.26 6.58
C GLY A 82 10.82 -3.15 6.46
N GLY A 83 11.77 -3.13 7.39
CA GLY A 83 12.91 -2.21 7.32
C GLY A 83 13.87 -2.58 6.18
N LEU A 84 14.78 -1.67 5.86
CA LEU A 84 15.89 -1.97 4.97
C LEU A 84 16.70 -3.17 5.52
N GLY A 85 16.93 -4.20 4.70
CA GLY A 85 17.75 -5.35 5.11
C GLY A 85 17.07 -6.38 6.00
N THR A 86 15.76 -6.28 6.26
CA THR A 86 15.05 -7.27 7.10
C THR A 86 14.71 -8.59 6.39
N GLY A 87 14.95 -8.69 5.08
CA GLY A 87 14.64 -9.91 4.30
C GLY A 87 13.24 -9.94 3.67
N LYS A 88 12.55 -8.79 3.62
CA LYS A 88 11.27 -8.62 2.90
C LYS A 88 11.28 -9.18 1.47
N SER A 89 12.38 -8.99 0.74
CA SER A 89 12.53 -9.54 -0.61
C SER A 89 12.52 -11.07 -0.63
N SER A 90 13.08 -11.74 0.38
CA SER A 90 13.03 -13.20 0.50
C SER A 90 11.60 -13.69 0.71
N VAL A 91 10.82 -12.99 1.53
CA VAL A 91 9.39 -13.26 1.72
C VAL A 91 8.62 -13.09 0.40
N SER A 92 8.81 -11.95 -0.28
CA SER A 92 8.18 -11.70 -1.59
C SER A 92 8.52 -12.75 -2.64
N THR A 93 9.78 -13.20 -2.70
CA THR A 93 10.22 -14.25 -3.63
C THR A 93 9.59 -15.60 -3.29
N PHE A 94 9.57 -15.98 -2.00
CA PHE A 94 8.94 -17.21 -1.55
C PHE A 94 7.44 -17.23 -1.87
N LEU A 95 6.73 -16.12 -1.61
CA LEU A 95 5.30 -16.02 -1.94
C LEU A 95 5.06 -16.18 -3.44
N ARG A 96 5.88 -15.54 -4.30
CA ARG A 96 5.78 -15.71 -5.76
C ARG A 96 5.96 -17.16 -6.18
N SER A 97 6.94 -17.88 -5.62
CA SER A 97 7.18 -19.29 -5.99
C SER A 97 6.05 -20.22 -5.53
N HIS A 98 5.23 -19.80 -4.57
CA HIS A 98 4.06 -20.53 -4.07
C HIS A 98 2.73 -19.98 -4.61
N GLY A 99 2.76 -19.34 -5.79
CA GLY A 99 1.57 -18.95 -6.54
C GLY A 99 0.91 -17.65 -6.06
N TRP A 100 1.54 -16.86 -5.19
CA TRP A 100 1.03 -15.54 -4.82
C TRP A 100 1.39 -14.49 -5.88
N ARG A 101 0.42 -13.64 -6.19
CA ARG A 101 0.63 -12.40 -6.93
C ARG A 101 1.19 -11.34 -5.99
N VAL A 102 2.47 -11.01 -6.14
CA VAL A 102 3.12 -9.94 -5.39
C VAL A 102 3.12 -8.65 -6.21
N ILE A 103 2.40 -7.64 -5.73
CA ILE A 103 2.36 -6.29 -6.30
C ILE A 103 3.47 -5.47 -5.63
N ASP A 104 4.59 -5.27 -6.33
CA ASP A 104 5.77 -4.57 -5.82
C ASP A 104 5.68 -3.06 -6.09
N ALA A 105 5.61 -2.24 -5.03
CA ALA A 105 5.53 -0.80 -5.15
C ALA A 105 6.82 -0.15 -5.69
N ASP A 106 8.00 -0.72 -5.40
CA ASP A 106 9.27 -0.22 -5.93
C ASP A 106 9.37 -0.51 -7.44
N GLU A 107 8.90 -1.67 -7.89
CA GLU A 107 8.78 -2.00 -9.31
C GLU A 107 7.81 -1.05 -10.02
N ILE A 108 6.66 -0.77 -9.42
CA ILE A 108 5.68 0.18 -9.97
C ILE A 108 6.28 1.58 -10.05
N SER A 109 6.90 2.07 -8.96
CA SER A 109 7.55 3.39 -8.93
C SER A 109 8.61 3.53 -10.04
N ARG A 110 9.28 2.44 -10.39
CA ARG A 110 10.24 2.39 -11.50
C ARG A 110 9.52 2.44 -12.85
N ASN A 111 8.48 1.63 -13.03
CA ASN A 111 7.79 1.48 -14.30
C ASN A 111 6.94 2.70 -14.70
N ILE A 112 6.39 3.45 -13.73
CA ILE A 112 5.61 4.67 -14.03
C ILE A 112 6.45 5.80 -14.63
N LEU A 113 7.78 5.72 -14.57
CA LEU A 113 8.68 6.70 -15.18
C LEU A 113 9.22 6.25 -16.54
N LYS A 114 8.74 5.12 -17.09
CA LYS A 114 9.12 4.70 -18.44
C LYS A 114 8.61 5.69 -19.48
N ARG A 115 9.36 5.90 -20.54
CA ARG A 115 8.99 6.76 -21.66
C ARG A 115 7.59 6.43 -22.18
N GLY A 116 6.83 7.47 -22.48
CA GLY A 116 5.45 7.37 -22.99
C GLY A 116 4.37 7.36 -21.92
N THR A 117 4.69 7.03 -20.68
CA THR A 117 3.72 7.04 -19.55
C THR A 117 3.30 8.47 -19.17
N PRO A 118 2.12 8.65 -18.54
CA PRO A 118 1.68 9.97 -18.09
C PRO A 118 2.59 10.60 -17.03
N ALA A 119 3.05 9.83 -16.04
CA ALA A 119 3.96 10.31 -15.00
C ALA A 119 5.32 10.73 -15.59
N TYR A 120 5.87 9.98 -16.56
CA TYR A 120 7.05 10.41 -17.31
C TYR A 120 6.86 11.81 -17.93
N ARG A 121 5.76 12.05 -18.64
CA ARG A 121 5.51 13.35 -19.29
C ARG A 121 5.45 14.50 -18.28
N GLN A 122 4.80 14.27 -17.14
CA GLN A 122 4.70 15.26 -16.07
C GLN A 122 6.08 15.56 -15.44
N VAL A 123 6.89 14.53 -15.20
CA VAL A 123 8.25 14.70 -14.65
C VAL A 123 9.14 15.43 -15.65
N VAL A 124 9.15 15.05 -16.93
CA VAL A 124 9.96 15.73 -17.95
C VAL A 124 9.53 17.19 -18.11
N LYS A 125 8.23 17.48 -18.07
CA LYS A 125 7.73 18.87 -18.12
C LYS A 125 8.22 19.70 -16.92
N ALA A 126 8.28 19.12 -15.73
CA ALA A 126 8.65 19.82 -14.51
C ALA A 126 10.18 19.96 -14.29
N PHE A 127 10.95 18.95 -14.70
CA PHE A 127 12.40 18.89 -14.46
C PHE A 127 13.25 19.15 -15.71
N GLY A 128 12.59 19.31 -16.87
CA GLY A 128 13.22 19.54 -18.16
C GLY A 128 13.89 18.30 -18.75
N SER A 129 14.47 18.44 -19.94
CA SER A 129 15.25 17.37 -20.60
C SER A 129 16.55 17.01 -19.86
N SER A 130 16.95 17.81 -18.87
CA SER A 130 18.15 17.57 -18.06
C SER A 130 18.10 16.28 -17.26
N VAL A 131 16.92 15.71 -17.00
CA VAL A 131 16.74 14.43 -16.29
C VAL A 131 16.62 13.22 -17.22
N LEU A 132 16.79 13.44 -18.52
CA LEU A 132 16.72 12.38 -19.51
C LEU A 132 18.12 11.87 -19.86
N ASP A 133 18.23 10.57 -20.04
CA ASP A 133 19.36 9.95 -20.71
C ASP A 133 19.38 10.39 -22.18
N LYS A 134 20.53 10.87 -22.65
CA LYS A 134 20.65 11.48 -23.99
C LYS A 134 20.49 10.46 -25.12
N ALA A 135 20.80 9.19 -24.89
CA ALA A 135 20.77 8.15 -25.91
C ALA A 135 19.37 7.53 -26.04
N SER A 136 18.78 7.12 -24.92
CA SER A 136 17.49 6.42 -24.87
C SER A 136 16.28 7.37 -24.79
N GLY A 137 16.48 8.57 -24.24
CA GLY A 137 15.39 9.46 -23.87
C GLY A 137 14.56 8.93 -22.68
N GLU A 138 15.04 7.94 -21.94
CA GLU A 138 14.44 7.50 -20.68
C GLU A 138 14.84 8.44 -19.53
N VAL A 139 14.11 8.40 -18.41
CA VAL A 139 14.51 9.14 -17.21
C VAL A 139 15.78 8.53 -16.63
N ASP A 140 16.84 9.32 -16.55
CA ASP A 140 18.04 8.98 -15.79
C ASP A 140 17.73 9.10 -14.30
N ARG A 141 17.51 7.95 -13.67
CA ARG A 141 17.14 7.87 -12.26
C ARG A 141 18.26 8.28 -11.33
N MET A 142 19.52 8.06 -11.69
CA MET A 142 20.65 8.47 -10.86
C MET A 142 20.71 10.00 -10.83
N ARG A 143 20.59 10.62 -12.00
CA ARG A 143 20.56 12.07 -12.12
C ARG A 143 19.33 12.70 -11.46
N LEU A 144 18.14 12.13 -11.68
CA LEU A 144 16.92 12.58 -11.02
C LEU A 144 17.05 12.47 -9.49
N ARG A 145 17.58 11.35 -8.97
CA ARG A 145 17.84 11.16 -7.53
C ARG A 145 18.77 12.23 -6.98
N HIS A 146 19.88 12.51 -7.67
CA HIS A 146 20.83 13.54 -7.25
C HIS A 146 20.17 14.92 -7.12
N ILE A 147 19.37 15.31 -8.13
CA ILE A 147 18.65 16.60 -8.13
C ILE A 147 17.66 16.71 -6.96
N VAL A 148 16.86 15.66 -6.71
CA VAL A 148 15.85 15.69 -5.62
C VAL A 148 16.44 15.47 -4.24
N PHE A 149 17.65 14.92 -4.16
CA PHE A 149 18.35 14.77 -2.89
C PHE A 149 18.85 16.14 -2.39
N GLN A 150 19.43 16.94 -3.28
CA GLN A 150 19.97 18.27 -2.98
C GLN A 150 18.90 19.33 -2.71
N ASP A 151 17.67 19.14 -3.20
CA ASP A 151 16.60 20.14 -3.11
C ASP A 151 15.29 19.52 -2.60
N ALA A 152 14.91 19.91 -1.37
CA ALA A 152 13.70 19.42 -0.72
C ALA A 152 12.41 19.85 -1.45
N ALA A 153 12.37 21.02 -2.10
CA ALA A 153 11.22 21.47 -2.86
C ALA A 153 11.04 20.62 -4.12
N LYS A 154 12.13 20.32 -4.83
CA LYS A 154 12.13 19.39 -5.97
C LYS A 154 11.73 17.98 -5.58
N ARG A 155 12.16 17.50 -4.40
CA ARG A 155 11.71 16.20 -3.86
C ARG A 155 10.21 16.14 -3.64
N ARG A 156 9.63 17.17 -3.01
CA ARG A 156 8.17 17.27 -2.80
C ARG A 156 7.42 17.33 -4.13
N LEU A 157 7.96 18.08 -5.10
CA LEU A 157 7.38 18.17 -6.44
C LEU A 157 7.37 16.80 -7.13
N LEU A 158 8.50 16.09 -7.14
CA LEU A 158 8.57 14.74 -7.73
C LEU A 158 7.55 13.81 -7.08
N ASN A 159 7.51 13.78 -5.74
CA ASN A 159 6.55 12.95 -5.00
C ASN A 159 5.10 13.31 -5.34
N ARG A 160 4.75 14.60 -5.44
CA ARG A 160 3.40 15.04 -5.83
C ARG A 160 3.03 14.57 -7.23
N LEU A 161 3.98 14.58 -8.16
CA LEU A 161 3.75 14.15 -9.54
C LEU A 161 3.65 12.63 -9.66
N THR A 162 4.42 11.86 -8.90
CA THR A 162 4.49 10.39 -9.07
C THR A 162 3.51 9.63 -8.17
N HIS A 163 3.28 10.10 -6.94
CA HIS A 163 2.54 9.35 -5.92
C HIS A 163 1.10 8.97 -6.33
N PRO A 164 0.30 9.85 -6.97
CA PRO A 164 -1.03 9.47 -7.46
C PRO A 164 -0.98 8.31 -8.47
N TRP A 165 0.02 8.29 -9.35
CA TRP A 165 0.18 7.22 -10.34
C TRP A 165 0.64 5.90 -9.70
N ILE A 166 1.49 5.95 -8.68
CA ILE A 166 1.91 4.76 -7.93
C ILE A 166 0.70 4.14 -7.25
N ILE A 167 -0.04 4.94 -6.46
CA ILE A 167 -1.23 4.47 -5.74
C ILE A 167 -2.29 3.95 -6.73
N GLY A 168 -2.59 4.72 -7.78
CA GLY A 168 -3.56 4.31 -8.80
C GLY A 168 -3.17 2.99 -9.47
N THR A 169 -1.89 2.79 -9.77
CA THR A 169 -1.41 1.53 -10.37
C THR A 169 -1.50 0.36 -9.41
N ILE A 170 -1.18 0.56 -8.13
CA ILE A 170 -1.33 -0.47 -7.09
C ILE A 170 -2.80 -0.86 -6.96
N LEU A 171 -3.70 0.11 -6.77
CA LEU A 171 -5.14 -0.13 -6.64
C LEU A 171 -5.73 -0.81 -7.88
N TRP A 172 -5.30 -0.40 -9.08
CA TRP A 172 -5.70 -1.06 -10.32
C TRP A 172 -5.22 -2.51 -10.40
N ARG A 173 -3.98 -2.80 -10.01
CA ARG A 173 -3.47 -4.18 -9.99
C ARG A 173 -4.22 -5.04 -8.95
N ILE A 174 -4.53 -4.49 -7.78
CA ILE A 174 -5.37 -5.16 -6.77
C ILE A 174 -6.75 -5.47 -7.37
N PHE A 175 -7.40 -4.48 -7.96
CA PHE A 175 -8.72 -4.64 -8.58
C PHE A 175 -8.68 -5.70 -9.69
N LYS A 176 -7.70 -5.62 -10.60
CA LYS A 176 -7.53 -6.59 -11.68
C LYS A 176 -7.37 -8.01 -11.14
N PHE A 177 -6.48 -8.25 -10.17
CA PHE A 177 -6.26 -9.60 -9.66
C PHE A 177 -7.43 -10.10 -8.81
N ARG A 178 -7.89 -9.32 -7.82
CA ARG A 178 -8.92 -9.76 -6.87
C ARG A 178 -10.32 -9.82 -7.49
N ILE A 179 -10.68 -8.85 -8.32
CA ILE A 179 -12.05 -8.66 -8.83
C ILE A 179 -12.19 -9.25 -10.24
N CYS A 180 -11.32 -8.89 -11.17
CA CYS A 180 -11.46 -9.36 -12.56
C CYS A 180 -10.99 -10.81 -12.75
N LEU A 181 -9.84 -11.17 -12.15
CA LEU A 181 -9.23 -12.49 -12.32
C LEU A 181 -9.54 -13.47 -11.17
N TRP A 182 -10.30 -13.02 -10.16
CA TRP A 182 -10.71 -13.83 -9.01
C TRP A 182 -9.58 -14.47 -8.20
N GLU A 183 -8.36 -13.96 -8.34
CA GLU A 183 -7.17 -14.41 -7.59
C GLU A 183 -7.38 -14.14 -6.09
N GLN A 184 -7.16 -15.15 -5.26
CA GLN A 184 -7.25 -15.01 -3.79
C GLN A 184 -5.91 -14.65 -3.16
N ARG A 185 -4.82 -15.06 -3.81
CA ARG A 185 -3.45 -14.96 -3.31
C ARG A 185 -2.77 -13.72 -3.90
N VAL A 186 -3.11 -12.56 -3.35
CA VAL A 186 -2.53 -11.28 -3.76
C VAL A 186 -1.99 -10.58 -2.53
N VAL A 187 -0.75 -10.11 -2.58
CA VAL A 187 -0.09 -9.34 -1.53
C VAL A 187 0.53 -8.10 -2.16
N VAL A 188 0.54 -6.99 -1.42
CA VAL A 188 1.20 -5.75 -1.87
C VAL A 188 2.46 -5.55 -1.05
N ASP A 189 3.59 -5.43 -1.72
CA ASP A 189 4.88 -5.20 -1.11
C ASP A 189 5.21 -3.69 -1.15
N ILE A 190 5.20 -3.05 0.02
CA ILE A 190 5.47 -1.61 0.19
C ILE A 190 6.46 -1.39 1.35
N PRO A 191 7.72 -0.99 1.09
CA PRO A 191 8.70 -0.72 2.14
C PRO A 191 8.28 0.40 3.12
N LEU A 192 7.66 1.45 2.58
CA LEU A 192 7.23 2.66 3.32
C LEU A 192 5.73 2.65 3.63
N LEU A 193 5.18 1.46 3.95
CA LEU A 193 3.75 1.22 4.07
C LEU A 193 3.08 2.09 5.15
N PHE A 194 3.72 2.25 6.31
CA PHE A 194 3.18 3.06 7.41
C PHE A 194 3.41 4.56 7.17
N GLU A 195 4.57 4.91 6.64
CA GLU A 195 4.98 6.28 6.34
C GLU A 195 4.06 6.92 5.29
N THR A 196 3.58 6.13 4.33
CA THR A 196 2.62 6.54 3.30
C THR A 196 1.16 6.35 3.72
N LYS A 197 0.90 5.85 4.93
CA LYS A 197 -0.43 5.48 5.44
C LYS A 197 -1.19 4.48 4.56
N PHE A 198 -0.47 3.71 3.74
CA PHE A 198 -1.07 2.70 2.85
C PHE A 198 -1.63 1.50 3.64
N ASN A 199 -1.21 1.31 4.89
CA ASN A 199 -1.83 0.36 5.83
C ASN A 199 -3.36 0.49 5.94
N LEU A 200 -3.90 1.70 5.74
CA LEU A 200 -5.34 1.94 5.76
C LEU A 200 -6.08 1.25 4.59
N LEU A 201 -5.39 0.98 3.48
CA LEU A 201 -5.93 0.36 2.28
C LEU A 201 -5.62 -1.14 2.18
N CYS A 202 -4.82 -1.68 3.11
CA CYS A 202 -4.52 -3.12 3.18
C CYS A 202 -5.55 -3.87 4.03
N GLY A 203 -5.60 -5.19 3.90
CA GLY A 203 -6.21 -6.08 4.90
C GLY A 203 -5.28 -6.20 6.11
N PRO A 204 -4.71 -7.39 6.39
CA PRO A 204 -3.70 -7.55 7.42
C PRO A 204 -2.34 -6.97 6.97
N VAL A 205 -1.67 -6.25 7.85
CA VAL A 205 -0.31 -5.76 7.63
C VAL A 205 0.71 -6.74 8.21
N VAL A 206 1.63 -7.18 7.38
CA VAL A 206 2.69 -8.12 7.71
C VAL A 206 4.02 -7.40 7.73
N VAL A 207 4.71 -7.46 8.87
CA VAL A 207 6.03 -6.84 9.05
C VAL A 207 7.09 -7.93 9.14
N VAL A 208 8.10 -7.85 8.28
CA VAL A 208 9.32 -8.67 8.40
C VAL A 208 10.32 -7.93 9.28
N CYS A 209 10.67 -8.52 10.41
CA CYS A 209 11.59 -7.93 11.38
C CYS A 209 12.86 -8.77 11.58
N VAL A 210 13.89 -8.10 12.10
CA VAL A 210 15.17 -8.67 12.48
C VAL A 210 15.77 -7.77 13.57
N ALA A 211 16.63 -8.31 14.43
CA ALA A 211 17.40 -7.56 15.40
C ALA A 211 18.29 -6.53 14.70
N GLU A 212 18.45 -5.35 15.32
CA GLU A 212 19.14 -4.20 14.73
C GLU A 212 20.60 -4.52 14.37
N ASP A 213 21.30 -5.25 15.24
CA ASP A 213 22.70 -5.66 15.01
C ASP A 213 22.81 -6.55 13.76
N LEU A 214 21.91 -7.51 13.62
CA LEU A 214 21.86 -8.41 12.48
C LEU A 214 21.37 -7.70 11.21
N GLN A 215 20.49 -6.70 11.33
CA GLN A 215 20.04 -5.84 10.23
C GLN A 215 21.23 -5.13 9.60
N LEU A 216 22.07 -4.50 10.43
CA LEU A 216 23.24 -3.76 9.98
C LEU A 216 24.29 -4.70 9.37
N GLN A 217 24.59 -5.81 10.03
CA GLN A 217 25.51 -6.83 9.51
C GLN A 217 25.09 -7.32 8.12
N ARG A 218 23.81 -7.66 7.93
CA ARG A 218 23.27 -8.09 6.63
C ARG A 218 23.37 -6.99 5.57
N LEU A 219 23.17 -5.74 5.96
CA LEU A 219 23.28 -4.61 5.03
C LEU A 219 24.71 -4.36 4.59
N VAL A 220 25.68 -4.39 5.50
CA VAL A 220 27.10 -4.23 5.18
C VAL A 220 27.59 -5.36 4.27
N LEU A 221 27.17 -6.60 4.54
CA LEU A 221 27.55 -7.75 3.69
C LEU A 221 26.97 -7.66 2.27
N ARG A 222 25.75 -7.14 2.14
CA ARG A 222 25.04 -6.97 0.87
C ARG A 222 25.53 -5.76 0.08
N ASP A 223 25.70 -4.63 0.76
CA ASP A 223 26.13 -3.36 0.19
C ASP A 223 27.58 -3.09 0.59
N ARG A 224 28.50 -3.65 -0.21
CA ARG A 224 29.95 -3.53 -0.01
C ARG A 224 30.50 -2.15 -0.38
N THR A 225 29.64 -1.21 -0.79
CA THR A 225 30.03 0.10 -1.32
C THR A 225 29.70 1.26 -0.40
N SER A 226 28.68 1.12 0.43
CA SER A 226 28.22 2.16 1.35
C SER A 226 28.95 2.09 2.70
N SER A 227 29.24 3.24 3.31
CA SER A 227 29.74 3.27 4.70
C SER A 227 28.68 2.78 5.68
N GLU A 228 29.11 2.19 6.80
CA GLU A 228 28.21 1.75 7.86
C GLU A 228 27.34 2.91 8.39
N GLU A 229 27.92 4.10 8.50
CA GLU A 229 27.20 5.32 8.88
C GLU A 229 26.09 5.69 7.90
N LEU A 230 26.35 5.58 6.59
CA LEU A 230 25.33 5.80 5.57
C LEU A 230 24.19 4.78 5.70
N LEU A 231 24.52 3.51 5.89
CA LEU A 231 23.52 2.45 6.10
C LEU A 231 22.67 2.71 7.36
N ARG A 232 23.30 3.10 8.47
CA ARG A 232 22.59 3.51 9.70
C ARG A 232 21.68 4.71 9.45
N SER A 233 22.14 5.71 8.70
CA SER A 233 21.33 6.89 8.35
C SER A 233 20.10 6.50 7.52
N MET A 234 20.24 5.53 6.61
CA MET A 234 19.13 5.02 5.82
C MET A 234 18.12 4.26 6.68
N ILE A 235 18.57 3.44 7.63
CA ILE A 235 17.68 2.76 8.59
C ILE A 235 16.90 3.79 9.40
N ARG A 236 17.57 4.82 9.93
CA ARG A 236 16.97 5.89 10.74
C ARG A 236 16.03 6.80 9.97
N SER A 237 16.12 6.84 8.64
CA SER A 237 15.21 7.63 7.79
C SER A 237 13.80 7.03 7.67
N GLN A 238 13.63 5.77 8.10
CA GLN A 238 12.35 5.05 8.10
C GLN A 238 11.74 5.04 9.50
N LEU A 239 10.45 4.70 9.59
CA LEU A 239 9.82 4.47 10.90
C LEU A 239 10.57 3.34 11.63
N PRO A 240 10.91 3.49 12.93
CA PRO A 240 11.63 2.47 13.68
C PRO A 240 10.98 1.10 13.57
N LEU A 241 11.79 0.05 13.40
CA LEU A 241 11.26 -1.29 13.16
C LEU A 241 10.40 -1.79 14.33
N LYS A 242 10.76 -1.44 15.57
CA LYS A 242 9.95 -1.73 16.77
C LYS A 242 8.56 -1.11 16.69
N GLU A 243 8.45 0.11 16.19
CA GLU A 243 7.15 0.77 15.99
C GLU A 243 6.35 0.08 14.87
N LYS A 244 6.99 -0.27 13.74
CA LYS A 244 6.34 -1.06 12.67
C LYS A 244 5.77 -2.37 13.22
N VAL A 245 6.55 -3.09 14.04
CA VAL A 245 6.13 -4.34 14.69
C VAL A 245 4.91 -4.12 15.60
N SER A 246 4.89 -3.04 16.39
CA SER A 246 3.75 -2.74 17.29
C SER A 246 2.44 -2.45 16.54
N LEU A 247 2.54 -1.96 15.30
CA LEU A 247 1.42 -1.63 14.42
C LEU A 247 1.02 -2.79 13.48
N ALA A 248 1.79 -3.88 13.46
CA ALA A 248 1.56 -5.01 12.56
C ALA A 248 0.41 -5.90 13.03
N ASP A 249 -0.29 -6.52 12.08
CA ASP A 249 -1.23 -7.62 12.37
C ASP A 249 -0.49 -8.97 12.44
N ILE A 250 0.60 -9.11 11.70
CA ILE A 250 1.44 -10.30 11.62
C ILE A 250 2.91 -9.88 11.61
N VAL A 251 3.73 -10.55 12.41
CA VAL A 251 5.18 -10.32 12.49
C VAL A 251 5.88 -11.58 12.02
N LEU A 252 6.74 -11.44 11.01
CA LEU A 252 7.62 -12.51 10.53
C LEU A 252 9.02 -12.24 11.06
N ASP A 253 9.49 -13.10 11.95
CA ASP A 253 10.81 -13.01 12.56
C ASP A 253 11.87 -13.66 11.63
N ASN A 254 12.83 -12.85 11.19
CA ASN A 254 13.96 -13.26 10.36
C ASN A 254 15.31 -13.21 11.11
N ASN A 255 15.31 -13.41 12.43
CA ASN A 255 16.53 -13.50 13.25
C ASN A 255 17.30 -14.81 13.08
N SER A 256 16.62 -15.89 12.71
CA SER A 256 17.21 -17.23 12.63
C SER A 256 17.51 -17.64 11.17
N THR A 257 17.11 -18.84 10.74
CA THR A 257 17.34 -19.38 9.39
C THR A 257 16.21 -19.01 8.44
N LEU A 258 16.48 -19.09 7.13
CA LEU A 258 15.44 -18.89 6.11
C LEU A 258 14.35 -19.95 6.19
N ASP A 259 14.66 -21.18 6.60
CA ASP A 259 13.66 -22.24 6.77
C ASP A 259 12.65 -21.89 7.86
N ASN A 260 13.12 -21.37 9.00
CA ASN A 260 12.24 -20.88 10.06
C ASN A 260 11.35 -19.72 9.60
N LEU A 261 11.89 -18.83 8.76
CA LEU A 261 11.09 -17.76 8.15
C LEU A 261 10.05 -18.35 7.20
N PHE A 262 10.40 -19.33 6.37
CA PHE A 262 9.49 -19.95 5.41
C PHE A 262 8.36 -20.73 6.10
N GLU A 263 8.63 -21.39 7.23
CA GLU A 263 7.59 -22.02 8.04
C GLU A 263 6.60 -20.99 8.61
N GLN A 264 7.09 -19.86 9.13
CA GLN A 264 6.21 -18.75 9.55
C GLN A 264 5.38 -18.21 8.39
N ILE A 265 5.96 -18.10 7.18
CA ILE A 265 5.19 -17.68 6.00
C ILE A 265 4.09 -18.68 5.70
N LYS A 266 4.37 -19.99 5.65
CA LYS A 266 3.37 -21.03 5.37
C LYS A 266 2.20 -21.01 6.36
N GLN A 267 2.48 -20.74 7.64
CA GLN A 267 1.45 -20.62 8.68
C GLN A 267 0.49 -19.44 8.45
N HIS A 268 0.98 -18.33 7.87
CA HIS A 268 0.20 -17.11 7.66
C HIS A 268 -0.33 -16.93 6.24
N PHE A 269 0.30 -17.59 5.26
CA PHE A 269 0.02 -17.52 3.83
C PHE A 269 -0.15 -18.95 3.29
N PRO A 270 -1.28 -19.61 3.58
CA PRO A 270 -1.52 -20.97 3.13
C PRO A 270 -1.51 -21.06 1.60
N CYS A 271 -0.87 -22.13 1.11
CA CYS A 271 -0.70 -22.46 -0.31
C CYS A 271 -1.87 -23.26 -0.88
#